data_AF-A0AAV4FEP4-F1
#
_entry.id   AF-A0AAV4FEP4-F1
#
_cell.length_a   1.000
_cell.length_b   1.000
_cell.length_c   1.000
_cell.angle_alpha   90.00
_cell.angle_beta   90.00
_cell.angle_gamma   90.00
#
_symmetry.space_group_name_H-M   'P 1'
#
loop_
_entity.id
_entity.type
_entity.pdbx_description
1 polymer ?
#
loop_
_entity_poly.entity_id
_entity_poly.type
_entity_poly.pdbx_seq_one_letter_code
_entity_poly.pdbx_strand_id
1 'polypeptide(L)'
;MFEPLGLKRLSDIVPGVETWFPFFIIPPKRLNRIWVDGQGDRPVVLLPGFQSRKNMFTVFFNYSGPLVVDILPQDTTMTTTYYVQNVLSQVKSAINEQRLKVSTSRTLLLHDNAGLHKARATTQSLRELGIQVLPHPAYSPNLAPYDFLIVSDSEGQASWTEL
;
A
#
# COMPACT_ATOMS: atom_id res chain seq x y z
N MET A 1 13.18 -19.13 10.69
CA MET A 1 11.81 -19.20 11.24
C MET A 1 11.57 -17.91 12.02
N PHE A 2 10.37 -17.34 11.98
CA PHE A 2 10.00 -16.20 12.84
C PHE A 2 9.55 -16.75 14.19
N GLU A 3 10.06 -16.19 15.28
CA GLU A 3 9.75 -16.64 16.64
C GLU A 3 9.49 -15.41 17.52
N PRO A 4 8.52 -15.46 18.47
CA PRO A 4 8.17 -14.30 19.30
C PRO A 4 9.34 -13.74 20.12
N LEU A 5 10.25 -14.62 20.55
CA LEU A 5 11.47 -14.29 21.30
C LEU A 5 12.76 -14.56 20.51
N GLY A 6 12.65 -14.91 19.23
CA GLY A 6 13.79 -15.23 18.39
C GLY A 6 14.38 -14.00 17.70
N LEU A 7 15.49 -14.23 16.98
CA LEU A 7 16.23 -13.18 16.26
C LEU A 7 15.40 -12.50 15.15
N LYS A 8 14.34 -13.14 14.65
CA LYS A 8 13.45 -12.57 13.63
C LYS A 8 12.03 -12.56 14.17
N ARG A 9 11.47 -11.37 14.41
CA ARG A 9 10.09 -11.19 14.88
C ARG A 9 9.22 -10.62 13.77
N LEU A 10 7.93 -10.93 13.80
CA LEU A 10 6.97 -10.32 12.88
C LEU A 10 6.87 -8.81 13.08
N SER A 11 7.12 -8.32 14.31
CA SER A 11 7.15 -6.90 14.64
C SER A 11 8.28 -6.12 13.95
N ASP A 12 9.29 -6.82 13.43
CA ASP A 12 10.40 -6.20 12.71
C ASP A 12 10.08 -6.04 11.21
N ILE A 13 8.96 -6.61 10.75
CA ILE A 13 8.52 -6.54 9.35
C ILE A 13 7.79 -5.22 9.10
N VAL A 14 8.21 -4.55 8.04
CA VAL A 14 7.62 -3.33 7.51
C VAL A 14 7.07 -3.68 6.12
N PRO A 15 5.80 -4.09 6.00
CA PRO A 15 5.18 -4.30 4.70
C PRO A 15 4.86 -2.96 4.04
N GLY A 16 5.02 -2.88 2.72
CA GLY A 16 4.71 -1.71 1.93
C GLY A 16 4.06 -2.03 0.60
N VAL A 17 3.24 -1.09 0.14
CA VAL A 17 2.48 -1.19 -1.13
C VAL A 17 2.38 0.15 -1.83
N GLU A 18 2.43 0.10 -3.15
CA GLU A 18 1.98 1.16 -4.05
C GLU A 18 0.62 0.79 -4.65
N THR A 19 -0.42 1.59 -4.43
CA THR A 19 -1.75 1.33 -4.98
C THR A 19 -2.44 2.61 -5.47
N TRP A 20 -3.35 2.45 -6.44
CA TRP A 20 -4.12 3.56 -7.00
C TRP A 20 -5.46 3.70 -6.28
N PHE A 21 -5.70 4.88 -5.70
CA PHE A 21 -7.01 5.24 -5.18
C PHE A 21 -7.76 6.13 -6.17
N PRO A 22 -9.00 5.79 -6.55
CA PRO A 22 -9.82 6.65 -7.38
C PRO A 22 -10.22 7.91 -6.61
N PHE A 23 -10.32 9.04 -7.31
CA PHE A 23 -10.74 10.31 -6.71
C PHE A 23 -12.20 10.30 -6.25
N PHE A 24 -13.05 9.54 -6.94
CA PHE A 24 -14.44 9.34 -6.60
C PHE A 24 -14.73 7.85 -6.46
N ILE A 25 -15.51 7.48 -5.44
CA ILE A 25 -15.98 6.11 -5.26
C ILE A 25 -17.24 5.94 -6.09
N ILE A 26 -17.21 5.01 -7.04
CA ILE A 26 -18.43 4.58 -7.74
C ILE A 26 -19.00 3.40 -6.96
N PRO A 27 -20.26 3.47 -6.49
CA PRO A 27 -20.86 2.35 -5.80
C PRO A 27 -20.85 1.10 -6.67
N PRO A 28 -20.46 -0.07 -6.13
CA PRO A 28 -20.49 -1.31 -6.89
C PRO A 28 -21.90 -1.58 -7.42
N LYS A 29 -22.00 -2.22 -8.60
CA LYS A 29 -23.29 -2.50 -9.27
C LYS A 29 -24.36 -3.10 -8.35
N ARG A 30 -23.95 -3.89 -7.34
CA ARG A 30 -24.85 -4.50 -6.36
C ARG A 30 -25.60 -3.49 -5.48
N LEU A 31 -24.99 -2.35 -5.17
CA LEU A 31 -25.59 -1.28 -4.34
C LEU A 31 -26.48 -0.36 -5.19
N ASN A 32 -26.24 -0.28 -6.50
CA ASN A 32 -27.10 0.43 -7.44
C ASN A 32 -28.31 -0.40 -7.92
N ARG A 33 -28.63 -1.52 -7.25
CA ARG A 33 -29.78 -2.35 -7.59
C ARG A 33 -31.06 -1.71 -7.04
N ILE A 34 -31.89 -1.21 -7.94
CA ILE A 34 -33.24 -0.74 -7.64
C ILE A 34 -34.28 -1.70 -8.23
N TRP A 35 -35.42 -1.84 -7.55
CA TRP A 35 -36.59 -2.49 -8.13
C TRP A 35 -37.30 -1.47 -9.01
N VAL A 36 -37.57 -1.83 -10.26
CA VAL A 36 -38.35 -1.03 -11.22
C VAL A 36 -39.55 -1.86 -11.66
N ASP A 37 -40.68 -1.19 -11.91
CA ASP A 37 -41.84 -1.83 -12.51
C ASP A 37 -41.57 -2.16 -14.00
N GLY A 38 -42.46 -2.89 -14.66
CA GLY A 38 -42.27 -3.35 -16.03
C GLY A 38 -42.18 -2.24 -17.09
N GLN A 39 -42.42 -0.97 -16.73
CA GLN A 39 -42.34 0.20 -17.60
C GLN A 39 -41.25 1.20 -17.17
N GLY A 40 -40.60 0.96 -16.03
CA GLY A 40 -39.59 1.85 -15.48
C GLY A 40 -38.25 1.81 -16.23
N ASP A 41 -37.61 2.96 -16.33
CA ASP A 41 -36.28 3.08 -16.93
C ASP A 41 -35.22 2.36 -16.09
N ARG A 42 -34.23 1.78 -16.78
CA ARG A 42 -33.09 1.16 -16.11
C ARG A 42 -32.22 2.23 -15.42
N PRO A 43 -31.72 1.98 -14.20
CA PRO A 43 -30.82 2.91 -13.53
C PRO A 43 -29.54 3.11 -14.35
N VAL A 44 -29.17 4.38 -14.54
CA VAL A 44 -27.90 4.75 -15.17
C VAL A 44 -26.80 4.66 -14.13
N VAL A 45 -25.84 3.75 -14.36
CA VAL A 45 -24.66 3.60 -13.50
C VAL A 45 -23.46 4.20 -14.20
N LEU A 46 -22.79 5.15 -13.54
CA LEU A 46 -21.50 5.66 -13.99
C LEU A 46 -20.48 4.51 -13.97
N LEU A 47 -19.78 4.32 -15.09
CA LEU A 47 -18.68 3.37 -15.16
C LEU A 47 -17.36 4.13 -14.98
N PRO A 48 -16.41 3.63 -14.18
CA PRO A 48 -15.08 4.21 -14.15
C PRO A 48 -14.45 4.10 -15.54
N GLY A 49 -14.23 5.24 -16.19
CA GLY A 49 -13.52 5.31 -17.46
C GLY A 49 -12.01 5.17 -17.27
N PHE A 50 -11.30 4.83 -18.35
CA PHE A 50 -9.83 4.73 -18.39
C PHE A 50 -9.10 6.00 -17.91
N GLN A 51 -9.75 7.17 -18.01
CA GLN A 51 -9.22 8.48 -17.59
C GLN A 51 -9.82 8.99 -16.27
N SER A 52 -10.44 8.12 -15.47
CA SER A 52 -10.92 8.52 -14.14
C SER A 52 -9.74 9.00 -13.30
N ARG A 53 -9.90 10.17 -12.67
CA ARG A 53 -8.86 10.74 -11.81
C ARG A 53 -8.55 9.77 -10.67
N LYS A 54 -7.26 9.50 -10.45
CA LYS A 54 -6.75 8.61 -9.42
C LYS A 54 -5.40 9.13 -8.93
N ASN A 55 -5.12 8.91 -7.65
CA ASN A 55 -3.83 9.22 -7.04
C ASN A 55 -3.16 7.91 -6.63
N MET A 56 -1.84 7.82 -6.82
CA MET A 56 -1.07 6.68 -6.34
C MET A 56 -0.64 6.96 -4.91
N PHE A 57 -0.96 6.04 -4.01
CA PHE A 57 -0.51 6.05 -2.63
C PHE A 57 0.58 5.02 -2.46
N THR A 58 1.64 5.38 -1.73
CA THR A 58 2.64 4.46 -1.24
C THR A 58 2.54 4.40 0.27
N VAL A 59 2.23 3.23 0.82
CA VAL A 59 2.02 3.08 2.26
C VAL A 59 2.90 1.99 2.82
N PHE A 60 3.66 2.29 3.86
CA PHE A 60 4.37 1.33 4.70
C PHE A 60 3.72 1.23 6.06
N PHE A 61 3.71 0.03 6.63
CA PHE A 61 3.18 -0.24 7.97
C PHE A 61 4.26 -0.78 8.90
N ASN A 62 4.04 -0.65 10.19
CA ASN A 62 4.72 -1.44 11.21
C ASN A 62 3.66 -2.16 12.06
N TYR A 63 4.09 -2.82 13.15
CA TYR A 63 3.17 -3.51 14.06
C TYR A 63 2.17 -2.59 14.79
N SER A 64 2.43 -1.29 14.84
CA SER A 64 1.59 -0.29 15.52
C SER A 64 0.63 0.44 14.56
N GLY A 65 0.80 0.31 13.24
CA GLY A 65 -0.02 0.99 12.24
C GLY A 65 0.79 1.54 11.07
N PRO A 66 0.23 2.53 10.33
CA PRO A 66 0.93 3.18 9.23
C PRO A 66 2.22 3.85 9.70
N LEU A 67 3.33 3.53 9.04
CA LEU A 67 4.66 4.09 9.27
C LEU A 67 4.95 5.26 8.34
N VAL A 68 4.63 5.11 7.06
CA VAL A 68 4.80 6.14 6.02
C VAL A 68 3.58 6.08 5.11
N VAL A 69 3.03 7.25 4.78
CA VAL A 69 1.98 7.42 3.77
C VAL A 69 2.45 8.53 2.84
N ASP A 70 2.77 8.17 1.61
CA ASP A 70 3.19 9.09 0.56
C ASP A 70 2.14 9.11 -0.56
N ILE A 71 1.85 10.30 -1.06
CA ILE A 71 0.88 10.51 -2.15
C ILE A 71 1.66 11.06 -3.33
N LEU A 72 1.73 10.26 -4.39
CA LEU A 72 2.37 10.66 -5.62
C LEU A 72 1.60 11.88 -6.20
N PRO A 73 2.28 13.00 -6.50
CA PRO A 73 1.64 14.16 -7.10
C PRO A 73 0.89 13.80 -8.38
N GLN A 74 -0.23 14.50 -8.60
CA GLN A 74 -1.06 14.27 -9.77
C GLN A 74 -0.25 14.43 -11.07
N ASP A 75 -0.57 13.61 -12.07
CA ASP A 75 0.04 13.62 -13.40
C ASP A 75 1.57 13.36 -13.40
N THR A 76 2.08 12.73 -12.33
CA THR A 76 3.47 12.26 -12.26
C THR A 76 3.54 10.74 -12.25
N THR A 77 4.70 10.20 -12.61
CA THR A 77 4.96 8.76 -12.64
C THR A 77 5.86 8.37 -11.48
N MET A 78 5.53 7.26 -10.81
CA MET A 78 6.40 6.67 -9.81
C MET A 78 7.69 6.20 -10.48
N THR A 79 8.78 6.92 -10.23
CA THR A 79 10.12 6.57 -10.72
C THR A 79 10.99 6.10 -9.55
N THR A 80 12.05 5.37 -9.86
CA THR A 80 13.08 5.00 -8.89
C THR A 80 13.60 6.21 -8.12
N THR A 81 13.83 7.33 -8.82
CA THR A 81 14.33 8.56 -8.20
C THR A 81 13.34 9.12 -7.19
N TYR A 82 12.06 9.21 -7.58
CA TYR A 82 11.00 9.67 -6.69
C TYR A 82 10.88 8.77 -5.45
N TYR A 83 10.87 7.45 -5.66
CA TYR A 83 10.78 6.47 -4.59
C TYR A 83 11.93 6.61 -3.58
N VAL A 84 13.17 6.71 -4.06
CA VAL A 84 14.33 6.87 -3.17
C VAL A 84 14.30 8.22 -2.43
N GLN A 85 13.99 9.31 -3.12
CA GLN A 85 14.10 10.65 -2.57
C GLN A 85 12.95 11.03 -1.63
N ASN A 86 11.72 10.61 -1.95
CA ASN A 86 10.53 11.00 -1.21
C ASN A 86 10.06 9.88 -0.27
N VAL A 87 10.00 8.64 -0.75
CA VAL A 87 9.44 7.54 0.03
C VAL A 87 10.47 6.96 1.00
N LEU A 88 11.64 6.53 0.51
CA LEU A 88 12.66 5.90 1.37
C LEU A 88 13.29 6.87 2.38
N SER A 89 13.33 8.17 2.08
CA SER A 89 13.79 9.20 3.02
C SER A 89 12.84 9.37 4.22
N GLN A 90 11.53 9.26 3.99
CA GLN A 90 10.53 9.22 5.06
C GLN A 90 10.66 7.93 5.86
N VAL A 91 10.81 6.78 5.19
CA VAL A 91 11.02 5.48 5.85
C VAL A 91 12.27 5.49 6.73
N LYS A 92 13.37 6.09 6.26
CA LYS A 92 14.59 6.30 7.05
C LYS A 92 14.29 7.03 8.35
N SER A 93 13.58 8.15 8.26
CA SER A 93 13.29 9.01 9.40
C SER A 93 12.41 8.29 10.42
N ALA A 94 11.33 7.66 9.95
CA ALA A 94 10.40 6.90 10.78
C ALA A 94 11.06 5.69 11.47
N ILE A 95 11.93 4.97 10.76
CA ILE A 95 12.70 3.86 11.35
C ILE A 95 13.65 4.41 12.41
N ASN A 96 14.40 5.48 12.15
CA ASN A 96 15.32 6.04 13.14
C ASN A 96 14.59 6.45 14.43
N GLU A 97 13.43 7.09 14.32
CA GLU A 97 12.59 7.42 15.47
C GLU A 97 12.14 6.16 16.23
N GLN A 98 11.73 5.11 15.51
CA GLN A 98 11.34 3.84 16.12
C GLN A 98 12.52 3.16 16.83
N ARG A 99 13.73 3.20 16.26
CA ARG A 99 14.95 2.64 16.86
C ARG A 99 15.29 3.34 18.18
N LEU A 100 15.12 4.66 18.25
CA LEU A 100 15.33 5.42 19.49
C LEU A 100 14.33 5.04 20.58
N LYS A 101 13.07 4.78 20.22
CA LYS A 101 12.00 4.45 21.18
C LYS A 101 12.04 3.01 21.69
N VAL A 102 12.36 2.06 20.80
CA VAL A 102 12.18 0.61 21.08
C VAL A 102 13.50 -0.16 21.04
N SER A 103 14.64 0.53 20.90
CA SER A 103 16.00 -0.07 20.81
C SER A 103 16.08 -1.26 19.83
N THR A 104 15.29 -1.24 18.77
CA THR A 104 15.22 -2.35 17.80
C THR A 104 16.29 -2.13 16.74
N SER A 105 17.20 -3.09 16.57
CA SER A 105 18.34 -2.95 15.63
C SER A 105 18.02 -3.38 14.19
N ARG A 106 16.84 -3.96 13.94
CA ARG A 106 16.52 -4.65 12.69
C ARG A 106 15.21 -4.17 12.09
N THR A 107 15.23 -3.98 10.77
CA THR A 107 14.05 -3.65 9.96
C THR A 107 14.03 -4.58 8.75
N LEU A 108 12.94 -5.32 8.58
CA LEU A 108 12.72 -6.26 7.49
C LEU A 108 11.66 -5.69 6.55
N LEU A 109 12.04 -5.24 5.36
CA LEU A 109 11.10 -4.65 4.41
C LEU A 109 10.44 -5.73 3.57
N LEU A 110 9.12 -5.66 3.42
CA LEU A 110 8.35 -6.53 2.53
C LEU A 110 7.62 -5.67 1.49
N HIS A 111 8.09 -5.70 0.25
CA HIS A 111 7.44 -5.08 -0.91
C HIS A 111 7.47 -6.07 -2.09
N ASP A 112 6.76 -5.74 -3.16
CA ASP A 112 6.72 -6.57 -4.35
C ASP A 112 8.04 -6.53 -5.16
N ASN A 113 8.06 -7.23 -6.29
CA ASN A 113 9.24 -7.38 -7.14
C ASN A 113 9.33 -6.35 -8.28
N ALA A 114 8.63 -5.21 -8.19
CA ALA A 114 8.60 -4.21 -9.25
C ALA A 114 10.00 -3.70 -9.64
N GLY A 115 10.15 -3.23 -10.88
CA GLY A 115 11.43 -2.79 -11.43
C GLY A 115 12.09 -1.66 -10.63
N LEU A 116 11.28 -0.75 -10.08
CA LEU A 116 11.76 0.34 -9.24
C LEU A 116 12.37 -0.15 -7.91
N HIS A 117 11.83 -1.23 -7.34
CA HIS A 117 12.33 -1.82 -6.09
C HIS A 117 13.66 -2.55 -6.30
N LYS A 118 13.84 -3.14 -7.47
CA LYS A 118 15.07 -3.85 -7.87
C LYS A 118 16.15 -2.93 -8.43
N ALA A 119 15.84 -1.67 -8.68
CA ALA A 119 16.80 -0.74 -9.24
C ALA A 119 18.02 -0.55 -8.34
N ARG A 120 19.18 -0.28 -8.95
CA ARG A 120 20.45 -0.11 -8.23
C ARG A 120 20.37 1.01 -7.17
N ALA A 121 19.75 2.14 -7.51
CA ALA A 121 19.60 3.26 -6.59
C ALA A 121 18.76 2.87 -5.35
N THR A 122 17.66 2.16 -5.55
CA THR A 122 16.80 1.66 -4.48
C THR A 122 17.52 0.67 -3.59
N THR A 123 18.13 -0.36 -4.18
CA THR A 123 18.85 -1.40 -3.43
C THR A 123 20.07 -0.83 -2.68
N GLN A 124 20.75 0.17 -3.23
CA GLN A 124 21.81 0.88 -2.54
C GLN A 124 21.27 1.69 -1.34
N SER A 125 20.20 2.46 -1.55
CA SER A 125 19.57 3.23 -0.46
C SER A 125 19.13 2.31 0.68
N LEU A 126 18.48 1.18 0.38
CA LEU A 126 18.06 0.21 1.40
C LEU A 126 19.24 -0.37 2.19
N ARG A 127 20.38 -0.62 1.54
CA ARG A 127 21.61 -1.07 2.22
C ARG A 127 22.19 0.01 3.15
N GLU A 128 22.22 1.26 2.71
CA GLU A 128 22.68 2.39 3.51
C GLU A 128 21.80 2.62 4.76
N LEU A 129 20.53 2.25 4.68
CA LEU A 129 19.59 2.29 5.81
C LEU A 129 19.71 1.08 6.75
N GLY A 130 20.48 0.06 6.38
CA GLY A 130 20.54 -1.21 7.10
C GLY A 130 19.21 -1.97 7.07
N ILE A 131 18.40 -1.75 6.04
CA ILE A 131 17.12 -2.43 5.85
C ILE A 131 17.36 -3.71 5.05
N GLN A 132 16.91 -4.84 5.59
CA GLN A 132 16.96 -6.11 4.88
C GLN A 132 15.63 -6.34 4.17
N VAL A 133 15.67 -6.54 2.85
CA VAL A 133 14.49 -6.88 2.05
C VAL A 133 14.19 -8.37 2.21
N LEU A 134 12.92 -8.70 2.52
CA LEU A 134 12.43 -10.06 2.55
C LEU A 134 12.17 -10.57 1.12
N PRO A 135 12.46 -11.86 0.83
CA PRO A 135 12.12 -12.43 -0.45
C PRO A 135 10.60 -12.47 -0.61
N HIS A 136 10.10 -11.89 -1.70
CA HIS A 136 8.69 -11.97 -2.09
C HIS A 136 8.58 -12.75 -3.40
N PRO A 137 7.74 -13.79 -3.51
CA PRO A 137 7.51 -14.50 -4.75
C PRO A 137 6.77 -13.62 -5.78
N ALA A 138 6.96 -13.89 -7.06
CA ALA A 138 6.26 -13.16 -8.12
C ALA A 138 4.75 -13.47 -8.07
N TYR A 139 3.92 -12.48 -8.40
CA TYR A 139 2.45 -12.63 -8.52
C TYR A 139 1.79 -13.27 -7.30
N SER A 140 2.21 -12.91 -6.09
CA SER A 140 1.71 -13.49 -4.84
C SER A 140 1.01 -12.46 -3.93
N PRO A 141 -0.07 -11.82 -4.42
CA PRO A 141 -0.81 -10.82 -3.63
C PRO A 141 -1.41 -11.41 -2.35
N ASN A 142 -1.74 -12.70 -2.36
CA ASN A 142 -2.22 -13.42 -1.18
C ASN A 142 -1.18 -13.55 -0.05
N LEU A 143 0.09 -13.22 -0.30
CA LEU A 143 1.16 -13.22 0.70
C LEU A 143 1.52 -11.80 1.18
N ALA A 144 0.88 -10.78 0.61
CA ALA A 144 1.02 -9.40 1.02
C ALA A 144 -0.08 -9.07 2.05
N PRO A 145 0.27 -8.76 3.31
CA PRO A 145 -0.72 -8.43 4.34
C PRO A 145 -1.62 -7.24 3.95
N TYR A 146 -1.11 -6.32 3.12
CA TYR A 146 -1.79 -5.09 2.75
C TYR A 146 -2.91 -5.29 1.71
N ASP A 147 -2.81 -6.28 0.81
CA ASP A 147 -3.81 -6.48 -0.25
C ASP A 147 -5.17 -6.88 0.36
N PHE A 148 -5.12 -7.65 1.45
CA PHE A 148 -6.31 -7.99 2.23
C PHE A 148 -6.81 -6.84 3.11
N LEU A 149 -5.92 -6.04 3.69
CA LEU A 149 -6.30 -5.04 4.69
C LEU A 149 -6.72 -3.70 4.09
N ILE A 150 -6.13 -3.28 2.98
CA ILE A 150 -6.30 -1.92 2.43
C ILE A 150 -7.16 -1.95 1.18
N VAL A 151 -6.82 -2.81 0.22
CA VAL A 151 -7.51 -2.86 -1.07
C VAL A 151 -8.92 -3.41 -0.87
N SER A 152 -9.06 -4.50 -0.11
CA SER A 152 -10.38 -5.09 0.16
C SER A 152 -11.30 -4.17 0.99
N ASP A 153 -10.75 -3.39 1.92
CA ASP A 153 -11.55 -2.48 2.76
C ASP A 153 -11.88 -1.17 2.03
N SER A 154 -11.02 -0.65 1.16
CA SER A 154 -11.37 0.49 0.29
C SER A 154 -12.46 0.15 -0.73
N GLU A 155 -12.52 -1.10 -1.19
CA GLU A 155 -13.64 -1.62 -1.99
C GLU A 155 -14.88 -1.93 -1.13
N GLY A 156 -14.70 -2.22 0.17
CA GLY A 156 -15.72 -2.60 1.13
C GLY A 156 -16.36 -1.46 1.94
N GLN A 157 -15.67 -0.36 2.20
CA GLN A 157 -16.18 0.80 2.96
C GLN A 157 -17.24 1.59 2.19
N ALA A 158 -17.38 1.35 0.88
CA ALA A 158 -18.54 1.77 0.11
C ALA A 158 -19.86 1.08 0.56
N SER A 159 -19.82 0.07 1.44
CA SER A 159 -21.01 -0.63 1.94
C SER A 159 -21.31 -0.49 3.44
N TRP A 160 -20.57 0.31 4.21
CA TRP A 160 -20.73 0.35 5.68
C TRP A 160 -20.97 1.73 6.30
N THR A 161 -21.12 2.81 5.52
CA THR A 161 -21.36 4.17 6.04
C THR A 161 -22.82 4.63 6.03
N GLU A 162 -23.79 3.70 5.96
CA GLU A 162 -25.21 4.01 6.20
C GLU A 162 -25.85 2.96 7.11
N LEU A 163 -25.80 3.22 8.42
CA LEU A 163 -26.81 2.84 9.42
C LEU A 163 -27.08 4.06 10.30
#